data_AF-A0A1Y2H3Z9-F1
#
_entry.id   AF-A0A1Y2H3Z9-F1
#
_cell.length_a   1.000
_cell.length_b   1.000
_cell.length_c   1.000
_cell.angle_alpha   90.00
_cell.angle_beta   90.00
_cell.angle_gamma   90.00
#
_symmetry.space_group_name_H-M   'P 1'
#
loop_
_entity.id
_entity.type
_entity.pdbx_description
1 polymer ?
#
loop_
_entity_poly.entity_id
_entity_poly.type
_entity_poly.pdbx_seq_one_letter_code
_entity_poly.pdbx_strand_id
1 'polypeptide(L)'
;MIHLRNQSHSQRQNSSLFSCLSLSSSSSASLSSMGNSPFLSTQKHQYTQLFRKPNGLLSPPQLSSSLIFRRSIITNHHFNTNKIVSKLESNGFQRGQAEGIMRVIKAFIGQHTNKVRKNMLTRSDLENETYLFKAALTELRTELQILRKNDAAALAIRSEIISREIDSLNQKLREDIANVKNDIAIDMNSRKSDVREEQKQLEIRIQSMSNHYMAQLGDMRTRMEAAKWEATRKGMVTIFISASFVLLMSRMFMKDEKVPDDYIDPYVNHSNAQNSTDGMVPDSFVVSHRT
;
A
#
# COMPACT_ATOMS: atom_id res chain seq x y z
N MET A 1 10.79 -81.10 48.10
CA MET A 1 11.38 -80.32 46.98
C MET A 1 11.01 -78.87 47.23
N ILE A 2 11.87 -77.96 47.72
CA ILE A 2 13.28 -77.63 47.41
C ILE A 2 13.43 -76.92 46.05
N HIS A 3 13.95 -75.67 46.13
CA HIS A 3 14.53 -74.81 45.06
C HIS A 3 13.60 -74.20 43.99
N LEU A 4 13.79 -72.95 43.50
CA LEU A 4 14.52 -71.74 43.99
C LEU A 4 14.26 -70.55 43.03
N ARG A 5 14.51 -69.29 43.47
CA ARG A 5 15.01 -68.12 42.66
C ARG A 5 14.00 -67.48 41.66
N ASN A 6 13.88 -66.16 41.41
CA ASN A 6 14.32 -64.91 42.09
C ASN A 6 13.58 -63.67 41.48
N GLN A 7 13.78 -62.48 42.06
CA GLN A 7 13.28 -61.12 41.70
C GLN A 7 13.43 -60.74 40.20
N SER A 8 12.68 -59.80 39.58
CA SER A 8 12.67 -58.33 39.86
C SER A 8 11.96 -57.53 38.74
N HIS A 9 11.54 -56.26 39.01
CA HIS A 9 11.19 -55.13 38.09
C HIS A 9 10.10 -55.35 36.99
N SER A 10 9.22 -54.40 36.63
CA SER A 10 9.40 -52.95 36.44
C SER A 10 8.07 -52.15 36.40
N GLN A 11 8.16 -50.83 36.23
CA GLN A 11 7.04 -49.86 36.18
C GLN A 11 6.27 -49.79 34.84
N ARG A 12 5.06 -49.21 34.94
CA ARG A 12 4.38 -48.30 33.99
C ARG A 12 4.72 -48.40 32.49
N GLN A 13 3.67 -48.47 31.66
CA GLN A 13 3.30 -47.28 30.86
C GLN A 13 1.86 -47.35 30.32
N ASN A 14 1.18 -46.19 30.37
CA ASN A 14 -0.12 -45.98 29.74
C ASN A 14 0.09 -45.68 28.25
N SER A 15 -0.75 -46.24 27.38
CA SER A 15 -0.93 -45.75 26.01
C SER A 15 -2.33 -46.11 25.50
N SER A 16 -2.76 -45.44 24.41
CA SER A 16 -4.13 -45.38 23.88
C SER A 16 -5.09 -44.45 24.65
N LEU A 17 -6.14 -44.01 23.94
CA LEU A 17 -7.01 -42.87 24.23
C LEU A 17 -6.36 -41.48 24.09
N PHE A 18 -6.14 -41.07 22.83
CA PHE A 18 -6.80 -39.87 22.27
C PHE A 18 -6.71 -39.93 20.74
N SER A 19 -7.81 -40.35 20.10
CA SER A 19 -7.96 -40.29 18.64
C SER A 19 -8.78 -39.06 18.24
N CYS A 20 -8.36 -38.44 17.14
CA CYS A 20 -9.15 -37.72 16.15
C CYS A 20 -10.35 -36.87 16.61
N LEU A 21 -10.23 -35.55 16.45
CA LEU A 21 -11.33 -34.67 16.05
C LEU A 21 -10.80 -33.55 15.15
N SER A 22 -10.56 -33.90 13.88
CA SER A 22 -10.37 -32.94 12.79
C SER A 22 -11.72 -32.63 12.16
N LEU A 23 -12.17 -31.38 12.18
CA LEU A 23 -13.32 -30.94 11.40
C LEU A 23 -12.84 -29.96 10.32
N SER A 24 -12.85 -30.43 9.08
CA SER A 24 -12.61 -29.62 7.89
C SER A 24 -13.94 -29.03 7.41
N SER A 25 -13.94 -27.76 6.99
CA SER A 25 -14.88 -27.26 5.99
C SER A 25 -14.21 -26.19 5.14
N SER A 26 -14.13 -26.48 3.85
CA SER A 26 -13.57 -25.61 2.82
C SER A 26 -14.56 -24.52 2.42
N SER A 27 -14.06 -23.33 2.08
CA SER A 27 -14.73 -22.45 1.11
C SER A 27 -13.67 -21.74 0.28
N SER A 28 -13.68 -22.00 -1.02
CA SER A 28 -12.75 -21.48 -2.00
C SER A 28 -13.25 -20.17 -2.61
N ALA A 29 -12.39 -19.16 -2.68
CA ALA A 29 -12.53 -18.03 -3.61
C ALA A 29 -11.15 -17.70 -4.19
N SER A 30 -11.07 -17.66 -5.52
CA SER A 30 -9.83 -17.52 -6.27
C SER A 30 -9.86 -16.28 -7.17
N LEU A 31 -8.87 -15.41 -7.02
CA LEU A 31 -8.30 -14.41 -7.94
C LEU A 31 -7.38 -13.52 -7.08
N SER A 32 -6.23 -12.99 -7.51
CA SER A 32 -5.52 -13.04 -8.78
C SER A 32 -4.00 -12.91 -8.56
N SER A 33 -3.20 -13.27 -9.57
CA SER A 33 -1.73 -13.20 -9.56
C SER A 33 -1.19 -11.77 -9.44
N MET A 34 -0.25 -11.53 -8.53
CA MET A 34 1.14 -11.11 -8.84
C MET A 34 1.96 -10.92 -7.53
N GLY A 35 3.23 -11.34 -7.55
CA GLY A 35 4.19 -11.11 -6.44
C GLY A 35 4.81 -12.37 -5.84
N ASN A 36 5.78 -12.96 -6.54
CA ASN A 36 6.58 -14.06 -5.98
C ASN A 36 7.45 -13.58 -4.81
N SER A 37 7.18 -14.04 -3.59
CA SER A 37 8.14 -14.03 -2.47
C SER A 37 8.07 -15.36 -1.70
N PRO A 38 9.09 -16.24 -1.83
CA PRO A 38 9.07 -17.55 -1.18
C PRO A 38 9.58 -17.43 0.27
N PHE A 39 8.80 -16.85 1.18
CA PHE A 39 9.24 -16.66 2.58
C PHE A 39 8.23 -16.97 3.69
N LEU A 40 6.97 -17.26 3.37
CA LEU A 40 5.95 -17.58 4.38
C LEU A 40 5.99 -19.04 4.89
N SER A 41 6.92 -19.87 4.41
CA SER A 41 7.13 -21.26 4.87
C SER A 41 8.19 -21.40 5.97
N THR A 42 9.16 -20.49 6.05
CA THR A 42 10.33 -20.64 6.96
C THR A 42 10.02 -20.25 8.42
N GLN A 43 9.11 -19.31 8.65
CA GLN A 43 8.77 -18.82 10.00
C GLN A 43 8.16 -19.88 10.93
N LYS A 44 7.45 -20.89 10.39
CA LYS A 44 6.90 -21.98 11.22
C LYS A 44 7.98 -22.87 11.85
N HIS A 45 9.19 -22.94 11.28
CA HIS A 45 10.27 -23.74 11.85
C HIS A 45 11.00 -23.07 13.02
N GLN A 46 10.95 -21.74 13.15
CA GLN A 46 11.60 -21.02 14.26
C GLN A 46 10.98 -21.41 15.62
N TYR A 47 9.65 -21.56 15.67
CA TYR A 47 8.90 -21.86 16.90
C TYR A 47 9.08 -23.30 17.40
N THR A 48 9.51 -24.25 16.56
CA THR A 48 9.64 -25.67 16.95
C THR A 48 10.99 -25.99 17.59
N GLN A 49 12.04 -25.19 17.32
CA GLN A 49 13.43 -25.53 17.72
C GLN A 49 13.76 -25.26 19.21
N LEU A 50 12.95 -24.47 19.92
CA LEU A 50 13.14 -24.21 21.36
C LEU A 50 12.43 -25.23 22.28
N PHE A 51 11.70 -26.19 21.72
CA PHE A 51 11.02 -27.27 22.47
C PHE A 51 11.92 -28.47 22.83
N ARG A 52 13.25 -28.32 22.76
CA ARG A 52 14.17 -29.34 23.31
C ARG A 52 14.43 -29.05 24.80
N LYS A 53 13.65 -29.68 25.69
CA LYS A 53 14.06 -29.84 27.11
C LYS A 53 15.49 -30.38 27.10
N PRO A 54 16.47 -29.70 27.71
CA PRO A 54 17.84 -30.19 27.74
C PRO A 54 17.86 -31.43 28.65
N ASN A 55 17.78 -32.61 28.03
CA ASN A 55 18.09 -33.88 28.66
C ASN A 55 19.60 -33.92 28.93
N GLY A 56 20.02 -33.14 29.92
CA GLY A 56 21.40 -32.77 30.18
C GLY A 56 21.60 -32.60 31.67
N LEU A 57 21.45 -33.72 32.38
CA LEU A 57 22.07 -34.09 33.67
C LEU A 57 22.89 -32.98 34.37
N LEU A 58 22.23 -31.91 34.82
CA LEU A 58 22.85 -30.97 35.73
C LEU A 58 22.64 -31.54 37.13
N SER A 59 23.69 -32.15 37.66
CA SER A 59 23.71 -32.68 39.02
C SER A 59 23.20 -31.60 39.99
N PRO A 60 22.33 -31.95 40.96
CA PRO A 60 21.91 -31.00 41.98
C PRO A 60 23.15 -30.45 42.67
N PRO A 61 23.14 -29.17 43.10
CA PRO A 61 24.30 -28.54 43.72
C PRO A 61 24.79 -29.42 44.87
N GLN A 62 26.02 -29.90 44.73
CA GLN A 62 26.73 -30.71 45.73
C GLN A 62 27.01 -29.81 46.94
N LEU A 63 26.00 -29.59 47.78
CA LEU A 63 26.19 -28.94 49.06
C LEU A 63 27.02 -29.89 49.91
N SER A 64 28.28 -29.52 50.10
CA SER A 64 29.35 -30.30 50.72
C SER A 64 28.85 -31.20 51.85
N SER A 65 29.06 -32.51 51.69
CA SER A 65 28.73 -33.54 52.66
C SER A 65 29.56 -33.42 53.94
N SER A 66 29.29 -32.43 54.78
CA SER A 66 30.08 -32.11 55.97
C SER A 66 29.25 -31.59 57.15
N LEU A 67 28.08 -32.18 57.38
CA LEU A 67 27.48 -32.23 58.72
C LEU A 67 27.28 -33.68 59.14
N ILE A 68 28.39 -34.37 59.37
CA ILE A 68 28.42 -35.56 60.22
C ILE A 68 28.07 -35.10 61.63
N PHE A 69 26.77 -34.95 61.92
CA PHE A 69 26.28 -34.64 63.25
C PHE A 69 26.52 -35.85 64.15
N ARG A 70 27.72 -35.91 64.72
CA ARG A 70 28.27 -37.03 65.47
C ARG A 70 27.29 -37.41 66.57
N ARG A 71 26.61 -38.55 66.39
CA ARG A 71 25.43 -38.91 67.18
C ARG A 71 25.81 -39.28 68.61
N SER A 72 25.85 -38.28 69.48
CA SER A 72 25.81 -38.49 70.93
C SER A 72 24.42 -38.99 71.31
N ILE A 73 24.21 -40.31 71.24
CA ILE A 73 23.11 -40.93 72.01
C ILE A 73 23.57 -40.93 73.47
N ILE A 74 23.28 -39.84 74.17
CA ILE A 74 23.28 -39.88 75.63
C ILE A 74 22.10 -40.78 76.02
N THR A 75 22.39 -42.05 76.33
CA THR A 75 21.41 -43.02 76.82
C THR A 75 21.04 -42.70 78.27
N ASN A 76 20.44 -41.53 78.50
CA ASN A 76 19.85 -41.19 79.78
C ASN A 76 18.68 -42.15 80.04
N HIS A 77 18.89 -43.09 80.95
CA HIS A 77 17.84 -43.99 81.42
C HIS A 77 16.91 -43.24 82.38
N HIS A 78 16.03 -42.41 81.81
CA HIS A 78 15.15 -41.53 82.58
C HIS A 78 14.12 -42.27 83.46
N PHE A 79 13.88 -43.57 83.24
CA PHE A 79 12.78 -44.31 83.86
C PHE A 79 13.20 -45.37 84.89
N ASN A 80 13.58 -44.91 86.09
CA ASN A 80 14.05 -45.75 87.18
C ASN A 80 12.91 -46.50 87.89
N THR A 81 12.69 -47.76 87.48
CA THR A 81 11.64 -48.66 88.02
C THR A 81 11.71 -48.79 89.56
N ASN A 82 12.89 -49.07 90.11
CA ASN A 82 13.04 -49.31 91.55
C ASN A 82 12.71 -48.08 92.41
N LYS A 83 13.03 -46.87 91.94
CA LYS A 83 12.72 -45.62 92.68
C LYS A 83 11.22 -45.36 92.81
N ILE A 84 10.41 -45.88 91.89
CA ILE A 84 8.95 -45.77 91.93
C ILE A 84 8.38 -46.83 92.88
N VAL A 85 8.85 -48.08 92.80
CA VAL A 85 8.43 -49.15 93.72
C VAL A 85 8.74 -48.79 95.18
N SER A 86 9.96 -48.36 95.50
CA SER A 86 10.31 -47.97 96.88
C SER A 86 9.55 -46.76 97.40
N LYS A 87 9.12 -45.83 96.52
CA LYS A 87 8.22 -44.73 96.90
C LYS A 87 6.79 -45.20 97.13
N LEU A 88 6.32 -46.25 96.46
CA LEU A 88 5.00 -46.83 96.73
C LEU A 88 5.03 -47.62 98.05
N GLU A 89 6.09 -48.41 98.28
CA GLU A 89 6.32 -49.10 99.56
C GLU A 89 6.36 -48.09 100.74
N SER A 90 7.06 -46.95 100.60
CA SER A 90 7.12 -45.93 101.65
C SER A 90 5.80 -45.17 101.92
N ASN A 91 4.81 -45.32 101.04
CA ASN A 91 3.47 -44.72 101.19
C ASN A 91 2.40 -45.76 101.60
N GLY A 92 2.84 -46.92 102.12
CA GLY A 92 1.95 -47.93 102.71
C GLY A 92 1.40 -48.98 101.73
N PHE A 93 1.84 -49.00 100.48
CA PHE A 93 1.45 -50.06 99.54
C PHE A 93 2.26 -51.34 99.77
N GLN A 94 1.58 -52.49 99.76
CA GLN A 94 2.28 -53.78 99.81
C GLN A 94 3.09 -53.99 98.53
N ARG A 95 4.28 -54.57 98.64
CA ARG A 95 5.22 -54.74 97.51
C ARG A 95 4.60 -55.34 96.24
N GLY A 96 3.74 -56.35 96.38
CA GLY A 96 3.02 -56.95 95.23
C GLY A 96 2.10 -55.97 94.51
N GLN A 97 1.44 -55.06 95.23
CA GLN A 97 0.61 -54.00 94.66
C GLN A 97 1.46 -52.92 94.00
N ALA A 98 2.54 -52.49 94.66
CA ALA A 98 3.51 -51.53 94.12
C ALA A 98 4.15 -52.02 92.81
N GLU A 99 4.55 -53.30 92.75
CA GLU A 99 5.03 -53.93 91.52
C GLU A 99 3.96 -54.05 90.44
N GLY A 100 2.71 -54.33 90.80
CA GLY A 100 1.58 -54.37 89.87
C GLY A 100 1.35 -53.03 89.18
N ILE A 101 1.23 -51.96 89.95
CA ILE A 101 1.10 -50.57 89.46
C ILE A 101 2.30 -50.21 88.57
N MET A 102 3.51 -50.54 89.02
CA MET A 102 4.74 -50.30 88.27
C MET A 102 4.78 -51.00 86.91
N ARG A 103 4.30 -52.25 86.81
CA ARG A 103 4.17 -52.99 85.54
C ARG A 103 3.19 -52.29 84.58
N VAL A 104 2.05 -51.81 85.08
CA VAL A 104 1.06 -51.05 84.29
C VAL A 104 1.66 -49.74 83.77
N ILE A 105 2.32 -48.94 84.63
CA ILE A 105 2.96 -47.69 84.21
C ILE A 105 4.05 -47.94 83.17
N LYS A 106 4.89 -48.97 83.35
CA LYS A 106 5.92 -49.37 82.37
C LYS A 106 5.30 -49.77 81.03
N ALA A 107 4.19 -50.50 81.03
CA ALA A 107 3.47 -50.88 79.82
C ALA A 107 2.87 -49.65 79.11
N PHE A 108 2.22 -48.75 79.85
CA PHE A 108 1.62 -47.53 79.31
C PHE A 108 2.66 -46.59 78.68
N ILE A 109 3.79 -46.35 79.37
CA ILE A 109 4.91 -45.58 78.83
C ILE A 109 5.49 -46.27 77.59
N GLY A 110 5.66 -47.59 77.61
CA GLY A 110 6.09 -48.35 76.43
C GLY A 110 5.16 -48.18 75.23
N GLN A 111 3.85 -48.28 75.44
CA GLN A 111 2.83 -48.05 74.41
C GLN A 111 2.86 -46.61 73.88
N HIS A 112 2.88 -45.61 74.76
CA HIS A 112 2.93 -44.20 74.36
C HIS A 112 4.23 -43.83 73.66
N THR A 113 5.39 -44.28 74.14
CA THR A 113 6.68 -44.08 73.46
C THR A 113 6.70 -44.76 72.10
N ASN A 114 6.13 -45.96 71.96
CA ASN A 114 6.01 -46.62 70.65
C ASN A 114 5.05 -45.87 69.71
N LYS A 115 3.94 -45.31 70.21
CA LYS A 115 3.00 -44.48 69.44
C LYS A 115 3.65 -43.17 68.98
N VAL A 116 4.36 -42.47 69.87
CA VAL A 116 5.12 -41.26 69.53
C VAL A 116 6.22 -41.58 68.53
N ARG A 117 6.99 -42.66 68.70
CA ARG A 117 8.04 -43.06 67.75
C ARG A 117 7.49 -43.39 66.35
N LYS A 118 6.25 -43.90 66.25
CA LYS A 118 5.58 -44.13 64.95
C LYS A 118 5.14 -42.83 64.25
N ASN A 119 4.84 -41.78 65.02
CA ASN A 119 4.40 -40.49 64.49
C ASN A 119 5.55 -39.46 64.37
N MET A 120 6.72 -39.78 64.92
CA MET A 120 7.90 -38.93 64.89
C MET A 120 8.74 -39.27 63.65
N LEU A 121 8.78 -38.35 62.69
CA LEU A 121 9.72 -38.41 61.56
C LEU A 121 11.15 -38.52 62.07
N THR A 122 11.94 -39.41 61.49
CA THR A 122 13.38 -39.45 61.80
C THR A 122 14.06 -38.26 61.13
N ARG A 123 15.22 -37.83 61.66
CA ARG A 123 15.97 -36.73 61.02
C ARG A 123 16.41 -37.08 59.60
N SER A 124 16.73 -38.34 59.33
CA SER A 124 17.03 -38.85 57.99
C SER A 124 15.84 -38.70 57.02
N ASP A 125 14.61 -38.95 57.47
CA ASP A 125 13.43 -38.78 56.62
C ASP A 125 13.23 -37.29 56.28
N LEU A 126 13.36 -36.41 57.27
CA LEU A 126 13.27 -34.95 57.07
C LEU A 126 14.38 -34.42 56.16
N GLU A 127 15.61 -34.90 56.31
CA GLU A 127 16.75 -34.57 55.45
C GLU A 127 16.54 -35.06 54.00
N ASN A 128 15.95 -36.26 53.81
CA ASN A 128 15.59 -36.78 52.50
C ASN A 128 14.48 -35.98 51.81
N GLU A 129 13.37 -35.69 52.51
CA GLU A 129 12.26 -34.91 51.96
C GLU A 129 12.69 -33.47 51.62
N THR A 130 13.53 -32.85 52.48
CA THR A 130 14.06 -31.51 52.17
C THR A 130 15.08 -31.52 51.02
N TYR A 131 15.80 -32.63 50.79
CA TYR A 131 16.64 -32.81 49.60
C TYR A 131 15.78 -32.94 48.33
N LEU A 132 14.76 -33.80 48.34
CA LEU A 132 13.81 -33.96 47.22
C LEU A 132 13.12 -32.64 46.87
N PHE A 133 12.65 -31.90 47.86
CA PHE A 133 12.03 -30.59 47.67
C PHE A 133 13.00 -29.56 47.07
N LYS A 134 14.26 -29.51 47.54
CA LYS A 134 15.31 -28.64 46.96
C LYS A 134 15.67 -29.02 45.53
N ALA A 135 15.68 -30.30 45.19
CA ALA A 135 15.88 -30.76 43.82
C ALA A 135 14.74 -30.29 42.91
N ALA A 136 13.49 -30.50 43.32
CA ALA A 136 12.30 -30.06 42.57
C ALA A 136 12.23 -28.52 42.41
N LEU A 137 12.58 -27.75 43.45
CA LEU A 137 12.70 -26.29 43.34
C LEU A 137 13.81 -25.84 42.39
N THR A 138 14.89 -26.62 42.30
CA THR A 138 16.00 -26.33 41.37
C THR A 138 15.57 -26.60 39.93
N GLU A 139 14.88 -27.71 39.66
CA GLU A 139 14.29 -28.01 38.34
C GLU A 139 13.26 -26.93 37.94
N LEU A 140 12.31 -26.60 38.81
CA LEU A 140 11.33 -25.53 38.55
C LEU A 140 12.01 -24.19 38.25
N ARG A 141 13.09 -23.85 38.97
CA ARG A 141 13.85 -22.62 38.74
C ARG A 141 14.54 -22.63 37.38
N THR A 142 15.13 -23.75 36.95
CA THR A 142 15.77 -23.84 35.62
C THR A 142 14.74 -23.83 34.50
N GLU A 143 13.62 -24.54 34.64
CA GLU A 143 12.51 -24.50 33.67
C GLU A 143 11.93 -23.08 33.53
N LEU A 144 11.67 -22.39 34.64
CA LEU A 144 11.21 -21.00 34.63
C LEU A 144 12.25 -20.06 34.01
N GLN A 145 13.55 -20.28 34.26
CA GLN A 145 14.61 -19.46 33.65
C GLN A 145 14.71 -19.69 32.13
N ILE A 146 14.49 -20.92 31.66
CA ILE A 146 14.44 -21.25 30.22
C ILE A 146 13.19 -20.60 29.59
N LEU A 147 12.03 -20.73 30.22
CA LEU A 147 10.77 -20.12 29.76
C LEU A 147 10.91 -18.60 29.62
N ARG A 148 11.44 -17.91 30.63
CA ARG A 148 11.63 -16.45 30.58
C ARG A 148 12.64 -16.01 29.51
N LYS A 149 13.65 -16.82 29.20
CA LYS A 149 14.58 -16.57 28.08
C LYS A 149 13.90 -16.78 26.72
N ASN A 150 13.06 -17.80 26.59
CA ASN A 150 12.27 -18.05 25.39
C ASN A 150 11.28 -16.92 25.13
N ASP A 151 10.50 -16.52 26.14
CA ASP A 151 9.54 -15.40 26.03
C ASP A 151 10.24 -14.09 25.65
N ALA A 152 11.39 -13.78 26.26
CA ALA A 152 12.17 -12.60 25.89
C ALA A 152 12.66 -12.64 24.43
N ALA A 153 13.13 -13.80 23.95
CA ALA A 153 13.52 -13.98 22.55
C ALA A 153 12.32 -13.88 21.59
N ALA A 154 11.18 -14.47 21.94
CA ALA A 154 9.95 -14.39 21.16
C ALA A 154 9.39 -12.96 21.08
N LEU A 155 9.47 -12.20 22.18
CA LEU A 155 9.11 -10.77 22.18
C LEU A 155 10.07 -9.93 21.34
N ALA A 156 11.39 -10.19 21.40
CA ALA A 156 12.36 -9.50 20.56
C ALA A 156 12.11 -9.75 19.06
N ILE A 157 11.85 -11.00 18.67
CA ILE A 157 11.50 -11.38 17.29
C ILE A 157 10.20 -10.70 16.84
N ARG A 158 9.16 -10.69 17.69
CA ARG A 158 7.89 -10.01 17.36
C ARG A 158 8.08 -8.49 17.19
N SER A 159 8.88 -7.87 18.05
CA SER A 159 9.23 -6.44 17.92
C SER A 159 9.94 -6.17 16.58
N GLU A 160 10.91 -7.01 16.21
CA GLU A 160 11.64 -6.89 14.94
C GLU A 160 10.72 -7.07 13.71
N ILE A 161 9.76 -8.01 13.77
CA ILE A 161 8.74 -8.20 12.72
C ILE A 161 7.87 -6.95 12.58
N ILE A 162 7.35 -6.41 13.70
CA ILE A 162 6.51 -5.20 13.69
C ILE A 162 7.29 -4.00 13.13
N SER A 163 8.56 -3.83 13.48
CA SER A 163 9.41 -2.78 12.90
C SER A 163 9.55 -2.93 11.38
N ARG A 164 9.81 -4.15 10.87
CA ARG A 164 9.87 -4.42 9.42
C ARG A 164 8.54 -4.16 8.71
N GLU A 165 7.41 -4.48 9.34
CA GLU A 165 6.07 -4.19 8.80
C GLU A 165 5.82 -2.67 8.73
N ILE A 166 6.24 -1.91 9.75
CA ILE A 166 6.20 -0.44 9.75
C ILE A 166 7.08 0.15 8.64
N ASP A 167 8.30 -0.35 8.45
CA ASP A 167 9.21 0.12 7.40
C ASP A 167 8.64 -0.19 6.00
N SER A 168 8.11 -1.39 5.79
CA SER A 168 7.45 -1.79 4.55
C SER A 168 6.21 -0.93 4.24
N LEU A 169 5.38 -0.65 5.24
CA LEU A 169 4.22 0.22 5.09
C LEU A 169 4.62 1.67 4.78
N ASN A 170 5.68 2.18 5.41
CA ASN A 170 6.25 3.50 5.10
C ASN A 170 6.80 3.58 3.68
N GLN A 171 7.49 2.53 3.20
CA GLN A 171 7.96 2.47 1.82
C GLN A 171 6.79 2.50 0.84
N LYS A 172 5.78 1.67 1.06
CA LYS A 172 4.57 1.64 0.21
C LYS A 172 3.85 2.99 0.21
N LEU A 173 3.66 3.61 1.37
CA LEU A 173 3.02 4.92 1.48
C LEU A 173 3.81 6.01 0.74
N ARG A 174 5.15 5.94 0.73
CA ARG A 174 6.00 6.85 -0.06
C ARG A 174 5.87 6.62 -1.56
N GLU A 175 5.76 5.37 -1.99
CA GLU A 175 5.50 5.00 -3.38
C GLU A 175 4.11 5.47 -3.83
N ASP A 176 3.07 5.22 -3.04
CA ASP A 176 1.69 5.67 -3.30
C ASP A 176 1.63 7.21 -3.38
N ILE A 177 2.32 7.95 -2.51
CA ILE A 177 2.44 9.43 -2.60
C ILE A 177 3.19 9.86 -3.87
N ALA A 178 4.25 9.17 -4.26
CA ALA A 178 5.01 9.48 -5.47
C ALA A 178 4.17 9.23 -6.74
N ASN A 179 3.40 8.15 -6.76
CA ASN A 179 2.47 7.80 -7.83
C ASN A 179 1.36 8.85 -7.94
N VAL A 180 0.65 9.18 -6.85
CA VAL A 180 -0.38 10.23 -6.85
C VAL A 180 0.19 11.59 -7.28
N LYS A 181 1.40 11.94 -6.86
CA LYS A 181 2.08 13.17 -7.31
C LYS A 181 2.37 13.16 -8.81
N ASN A 182 2.78 12.02 -9.36
CA ASN A 182 3.01 11.84 -10.79
C ASN A 182 1.70 11.92 -11.58
N ASP A 183 0.64 11.28 -11.10
CA ASP A 183 -0.69 11.31 -11.72
C ASP A 183 -1.26 12.74 -11.76
N ILE A 184 -1.11 13.51 -10.68
CA ILE A 184 -1.46 14.94 -10.64
C ILE A 184 -0.63 15.75 -11.66
N ALA A 185 0.66 15.45 -11.80
CA ALA A 185 1.51 16.13 -12.79
C ALA A 185 1.11 15.80 -14.23
N ILE A 186 0.69 14.55 -14.49
CA ILE A 186 0.16 14.10 -15.78
C ILE A 186 -1.19 14.77 -16.08
N ASP A 187 -2.15 14.76 -15.16
CA ASP A 187 -3.46 15.43 -15.33
C ASP A 187 -3.27 16.94 -15.56
N MET A 188 -2.44 17.61 -14.76
CA MET A 188 -2.17 19.03 -14.95
C MET A 188 -1.47 19.32 -16.28
N ASN A 189 -0.60 18.44 -16.77
CA ASN A 189 -0.01 18.59 -18.11
C ASN A 189 -1.03 18.31 -19.23
N SER A 190 -1.91 17.31 -19.07
CA SER A 190 -3.01 17.05 -20.01
C SER A 190 -3.92 18.25 -20.11
N ARG A 191 -4.47 18.74 -19.00
CA ARG A 191 -5.30 19.96 -18.95
C ARG A 191 -4.62 21.17 -19.60
N LYS A 192 -3.31 21.34 -19.39
CA LYS A 192 -2.53 22.42 -20.01
C LYS A 192 -2.27 22.18 -21.50
N SER A 193 -2.33 20.94 -21.99
CA SER A 193 -2.34 20.61 -23.41
C SER A 193 -3.72 20.89 -24.01
N ASP A 194 -4.77 20.39 -23.36
CA ASP A 194 -6.18 20.53 -23.78
C ASP A 194 -6.56 22.01 -23.91
N VAL A 195 -6.28 22.84 -22.90
CA VAL A 195 -6.51 24.30 -22.94
C VAL A 195 -5.72 24.98 -24.07
N ARG A 196 -4.51 24.52 -24.40
CA ARG A 196 -3.75 25.08 -25.54
C ARG A 196 -4.34 24.64 -26.88
N GLU A 197 -4.87 23.43 -26.96
CA GLU A 197 -5.51 22.93 -28.17
C GLU A 197 -6.85 23.63 -28.42
N GLU A 198 -7.65 23.85 -27.37
CA GLU A 198 -8.84 24.72 -27.41
C GLU A 198 -8.48 26.14 -27.85
N GLN A 199 -7.39 26.73 -27.32
CA GLN A 199 -6.91 28.05 -27.74
C GLN A 199 -6.55 28.10 -29.24
N LYS A 200 -5.82 27.11 -29.76
CA LYS A 200 -5.54 27.01 -31.21
C LYS A 200 -6.82 26.84 -32.03
N GLN A 201 -7.77 26.02 -31.58
CA GLN A 201 -9.04 25.84 -32.28
C GLN A 201 -9.85 27.15 -32.32
N LEU A 202 -9.81 27.96 -31.26
CA LEU A 202 -10.38 29.30 -31.25
C LEU A 202 -9.65 30.24 -32.21
N GLU A 203 -8.31 30.22 -32.25
CA GLU A 203 -7.50 31.01 -33.18
C GLU A 203 -7.81 30.66 -34.65
N ILE A 204 -7.84 29.37 -34.99
CA ILE A 204 -8.24 28.88 -36.33
C ILE A 204 -9.67 29.31 -36.67
N ARG A 205 -10.60 29.25 -35.71
CA ARG A 205 -11.99 29.71 -35.90
C ARG A 205 -12.05 31.23 -36.13
N ILE A 206 -11.29 32.03 -35.39
CA ILE A 206 -11.20 33.49 -35.59
C ILE A 206 -10.64 33.80 -36.98
N GLN A 207 -9.57 33.12 -37.40
CA GLN A 207 -8.98 33.30 -38.72
C GLN A 207 -9.94 32.88 -39.84
N SER A 208 -10.65 31.76 -39.70
CA SER A 208 -11.62 31.30 -40.71
C SER A 208 -12.82 32.26 -40.82
N MET A 209 -13.31 32.81 -39.70
CA MET A 209 -14.34 33.85 -39.70
C MET A 209 -13.82 35.14 -40.35
N SER A 210 -12.60 35.59 -40.03
CA SER A 210 -11.98 36.76 -40.65
C SER A 210 -11.88 36.60 -42.17
N ASN A 211 -11.37 35.46 -42.65
CA ASN A 211 -11.30 35.13 -44.07
C ASN A 211 -12.70 35.10 -44.72
N HIS A 212 -13.71 34.57 -44.03
CA HIS A 212 -15.08 34.56 -44.51
C HIS A 212 -15.67 35.98 -44.63
N TYR A 213 -15.45 36.85 -43.64
CA TYR A 213 -15.86 38.26 -43.71
C TYR A 213 -15.13 39.01 -44.83
N MET A 214 -13.83 38.77 -45.05
CA MET A 214 -13.10 39.36 -46.17
C MET A 214 -13.67 38.91 -47.52
N ALA A 215 -14.05 37.63 -47.67
CA ALA A 215 -14.69 37.13 -48.88
C ALA A 215 -16.08 37.76 -49.10
N GLN A 216 -16.90 37.88 -48.03
CA GLN A 216 -18.19 38.59 -48.10
C GLN A 216 -18.04 40.07 -48.46
N LEU A 217 -17.05 40.77 -47.88
CA LEU A 217 -16.73 42.16 -48.23
C LEU A 217 -16.29 42.31 -49.70
N GLY A 218 -15.54 41.33 -50.22
CA GLY A 218 -15.19 41.24 -51.64
C GLY A 218 -16.43 41.12 -52.55
N ASP A 219 -17.33 40.18 -52.24
CA ASP A 219 -18.61 40.04 -52.97
C ASP A 219 -19.47 41.30 -52.88
N MET A 220 -19.64 41.89 -51.69
CA MET A 220 -20.36 43.16 -51.53
C MET A 220 -19.74 44.29 -52.36
N ARG A 221 -18.39 44.36 -52.44
CA ARG A 221 -17.70 45.34 -53.30
C ARG A 221 -17.97 45.10 -54.78
N THR A 222 -17.86 43.85 -55.25
CA THR A 222 -18.17 43.50 -56.65
C THR A 222 -19.63 43.80 -56.97
N ARG A 223 -20.58 43.55 -56.06
CA ARG A 223 -21.99 43.93 -56.21
C ARG A 223 -22.19 45.44 -56.27
N MET A 224 -21.48 46.23 -55.46
CA MET A 224 -21.50 47.70 -55.56
C MET A 224 -20.93 48.19 -56.90
N GLU A 225 -19.84 47.61 -57.40
CA GLU A 225 -19.24 47.96 -58.69
C GLU A 225 -20.16 47.55 -59.86
N ALA A 226 -20.82 46.39 -59.78
CA ALA A 226 -21.85 45.97 -60.73
C ALA A 226 -23.07 46.91 -60.71
N ALA A 227 -23.57 47.30 -59.53
CA ALA A 227 -24.68 48.24 -59.39
C ALA A 227 -24.33 49.64 -59.96
N LYS A 228 -23.09 50.11 -59.79
CA LYS A 228 -22.58 51.32 -60.45
C LYS A 228 -22.58 51.18 -61.98
N TRP A 229 -22.10 50.04 -62.50
CA TRP A 229 -22.10 49.77 -63.95
C TRP A 229 -23.51 49.65 -64.54
N GLU A 230 -24.46 49.07 -63.81
CA GLU A 230 -25.86 49.04 -64.22
C GLU A 230 -26.48 50.44 -64.25
N ALA A 231 -26.20 51.27 -63.24
CA ALA A 231 -26.72 52.63 -63.16
C ALA A 231 -26.20 53.50 -64.31
N THR A 232 -24.88 53.44 -64.61
CA THR A 232 -24.30 54.19 -65.74
C THR A 232 -24.80 53.68 -67.08
N ARG A 233 -24.93 52.35 -67.27
CA ARG A 233 -25.53 51.77 -68.48
C ARG A 233 -26.98 52.22 -68.68
N LYS A 234 -27.82 52.15 -67.64
CA LYS A 234 -29.23 52.59 -67.69
C LYS A 234 -29.32 54.09 -68.00
N GLY A 235 -28.52 54.93 -67.34
CA GLY A 235 -28.45 56.37 -67.62
C GLY A 235 -28.03 56.70 -69.06
N MET A 236 -27.01 56.01 -69.57
CA MET A 236 -26.52 56.17 -70.94
C MET A 236 -27.60 55.80 -71.98
N VAL A 237 -28.34 54.71 -71.76
CA VAL A 237 -29.48 54.31 -72.60
C VAL A 237 -30.57 55.38 -72.59
N THR A 238 -30.92 55.93 -71.43
CA THR A 238 -31.91 57.02 -71.32
C THR A 238 -31.47 58.27 -72.12
N ILE A 239 -30.19 58.64 -72.06
CA ILE A 239 -29.64 59.78 -72.82
C ILE A 239 -29.69 59.52 -74.33
N PHE A 240 -29.35 58.30 -74.80
CA PHE A 240 -29.46 57.96 -76.21
C PHE A 240 -30.91 58.01 -76.71
N ILE A 241 -31.87 57.53 -75.91
CA ILE A 241 -33.31 57.58 -76.25
C ILE A 241 -33.80 59.03 -76.34
N SER A 242 -33.47 59.88 -75.36
CA SER A 242 -33.91 61.29 -75.38
C SER A 242 -33.27 62.08 -76.52
N ALA A 243 -31.97 61.88 -76.80
CA ALA A 243 -31.30 62.49 -77.94
C ALA A 243 -31.91 62.05 -79.28
N SER A 244 -32.22 60.75 -79.43
CA SER A 244 -32.86 60.22 -80.64
C SER A 244 -34.26 60.80 -80.86
N PHE A 245 -35.03 60.96 -79.77
CA PHE A 245 -36.36 61.58 -79.82
C PHE A 245 -36.30 63.07 -80.22
N VAL A 246 -35.35 63.84 -79.69
CA VAL A 246 -35.12 65.24 -80.06
C VAL A 246 -34.70 65.39 -81.53
N LEU A 247 -33.80 64.52 -82.02
CA LEU A 247 -33.41 64.51 -83.43
C LEU A 247 -34.58 64.16 -84.37
N LEU A 248 -35.44 63.21 -83.98
CA LEU A 248 -36.60 62.81 -84.77
C LEU A 248 -37.66 63.92 -84.81
N MET A 249 -37.91 64.61 -83.69
CA MET A 249 -38.74 65.82 -83.65
C MET A 249 -38.16 66.95 -84.52
N SER A 250 -36.86 67.24 -84.40
CA SER A 250 -36.18 68.25 -85.23
C SER A 250 -36.28 67.93 -86.73
N ARG A 251 -36.13 66.66 -87.12
CA ARG A 251 -36.37 66.18 -88.50
C ARG A 251 -37.83 66.24 -88.95
N MET A 252 -38.78 66.25 -88.03
CA MET A 252 -40.20 66.49 -88.35
C MET A 252 -40.51 67.98 -88.53
N PHE A 253 -39.79 68.88 -87.84
CA PHE A 253 -39.92 70.33 -87.99
C PHE A 253 -39.13 70.90 -89.19
N MET A 254 -37.95 70.37 -89.52
CA MET A 254 -37.16 70.81 -90.69
C MET A 254 -37.62 70.13 -91.99
N LYS A 255 -38.93 70.16 -92.28
CA LYS A 255 -39.49 69.50 -93.47
C LYS A 255 -40.44 70.36 -94.31
N ASP A 256 -40.29 71.69 -94.23
CA ASP A 256 -40.93 72.67 -95.10
C ASP A 256 -39.97 73.81 -95.49
N GLU A 257 -39.08 73.57 -96.46
CA GLU A 257 -38.61 74.62 -97.38
C GLU A 257 -38.11 73.97 -98.69
N LYS A 258 -38.71 74.35 -99.82
CA LYS A 258 -38.26 73.98 -101.18
C LYS A 258 -37.67 75.22 -101.85
N VAL A 259 -36.48 75.09 -102.42
CA VAL A 259 -35.89 76.10 -103.31
C VAL A 259 -36.27 75.78 -104.76
N PRO A 260 -36.81 76.72 -105.55
CA PRO A 260 -37.15 76.52 -106.97
C PRO A 260 -36.04 76.99 -107.94
N ASP A 261 -35.99 76.34 -109.11
CA ASP A 261 -35.17 76.69 -110.30
C ASP A 261 -35.69 77.99 -110.98
N ASP A 262 -34.98 78.72 -111.87
CA ASP A 262 -34.45 78.29 -113.18
C ASP A 262 -33.69 79.45 -113.94
N TYR A 263 -33.03 79.13 -115.07
CA TYR A 263 -32.57 79.97 -116.21
C TYR A 263 -31.20 80.75 -116.12
N ILE A 264 -30.07 80.44 -116.82
CA ILE A 264 -29.72 80.31 -118.29
C ILE A 264 -29.51 81.71 -118.97
N ASP A 265 -28.46 82.10 -119.72
CA ASP A 265 -27.15 81.55 -120.26
C ASP A 265 -26.26 82.77 -120.74
N PRO A 266 -25.28 82.75 -121.70
CA PRO A 266 -24.19 81.81 -122.05
C PRO A 266 -22.78 82.46 -122.34
N TYR A 267 -21.75 81.62 -122.56
CA TYR A 267 -20.44 81.86 -123.24
C TYR A 267 -19.43 82.92 -122.74
N VAL A 268 -18.17 82.49 -122.47
CA VAL A 268 -17.00 82.65 -123.37
C VAL A 268 -15.77 81.90 -122.80
N ASN A 269 -14.87 81.50 -123.71
CA ASN A 269 -13.74 80.57 -123.53
C ASN A 269 -12.40 81.31 -123.29
N HIS A 270 -11.47 80.76 -122.50
CA HIS A 270 -10.12 80.33 -122.96
C HIS A 270 -9.03 80.13 -121.87
N SER A 271 -8.47 78.91 -121.90
CA SER A 271 -7.03 78.58 -121.90
C SER A 271 -6.12 78.77 -120.67
N ASN A 272 -5.38 77.67 -120.36
CA ASN A 272 -3.93 77.60 -120.07
C ASN A 272 -3.40 78.18 -118.73
N ALA A 273 -2.30 77.69 -118.14
CA ALA A 273 -1.53 76.43 -118.32
C ALA A 273 -0.53 76.24 -117.15
N GLN A 274 -0.03 75.00 -116.98
CA GLN A 274 1.34 74.60 -116.52
C GLN A 274 2.02 75.32 -115.33
N ASN A 275 2.28 74.58 -114.24
CA ASN A 275 3.59 74.01 -113.81
C ASN A 275 3.55 73.67 -112.30
N SER A 276 3.95 72.52 -111.77
CA SER A 276 5.14 71.64 -111.91
C SER A 276 6.17 71.88 -110.81
N THR A 277 6.57 70.80 -110.11
CA THR A 277 7.75 70.63 -109.21
C THR A 277 7.81 71.54 -107.97
N ASP A 278 8.42 71.19 -106.83
CA ASP A 278 9.08 69.97 -106.29
C ASP A 278 8.78 69.98 -104.77
N GLY A 279 8.81 68.92 -103.96
CA GLY A 279 9.85 67.90 -103.82
C GLY A 279 10.74 68.18 -102.59
N MET A 280 10.44 67.60 -101.42
CA MET A 280 11.43 67.23 -100.38
C MET A 280 10.81 66.35 -99.27
N VAL A 281 11.59 65.39 -98.76
CA VAL A 281 11.26 64.40 -97.71
C VAL A 281 12.51 64.28 -96.80
N PRO A 282 12.55 63.35 -95.82
CA PRO A 282 12.06 63.42 -94.44
C PRO A 282 13.15 63.91 -93.45
N ASP A 283 12.91 63.82 -92.13
CA ASP A 283 13.78 62.93 -91.36
C ASP A 283 13.18 62.41 -90.03
N SER A 284 13.78 61.32 -89.56
CA SER A 284 13.43 60.55 -88.36
C SER A 284 14.16 61.03 -87.09
N PHE A 285 13.59 60.79 -85.90
CA PHE A 285 14.38 60.25 -84.78
C PHE A 285 13.56 59.52 -83.71
N VAL A 286 14.26 58.76 -82.86
CA VAL A 286 13.76 57.73 -81.93
C VAL A 286 14.27 58.04 -80.50
N VAL A 287 13.85 57.23 -79.51
CA VAL A 287 14.43 57.14 -78.13
C VAL A 287 14.06 58.37 -77.25
N SER A 288 13.83 58.30 -75.92
CA SER A 288 14.24 57.31 -74.91
C SER A 288 13.29 57.18 -73.72
N HIS A 289 13.43 56.08 -72.98
CA HIS A 289 12.96 55.91 -71.61
C HIS A 289 13.51 56.99 -70.64
N ARG A 290 12.76 57.27 -69.58
CA ARG A 290 13.27 56.99 -68.22
C ARG A 290 12.18 56.78 -67.17
N THR A 291 12.50 55.80 -66.31
CA THR A 291 12.12 55.58 -64.90
C THR A 291 11.56 56.77 -64.15
#